data_AF-A0A6P0PR95-F1
#
_entry.id   AF-A0A6P0PR95-F1
#
_cell.length_a   1.000
_cell.length_b   1.000
_cell.length_c   1.000
_cell.angle_alpha   90.00
_cell.angle_beta   90.00
_cell.angle_gamma   90.00
#
_symmetry.space_group_name_H-M   'P 1'
#
loop_
_entity.id
_entity.type
_entity.pdbx_description
1 polymer ?
#
loop_
_entity_poly.entity_id
_entity_poly.type
_entity_poly.pdbx_seq_one_letter_code
_entity_poly.pdbx_strand_id
1 'polypeptide(L)'
;MTYYGALDCVSGEVILSRYKKANSLSTIDFIKHLQRRSEGAKIVLVWDGASYHRSQEFRDFIAQVNTDKQWNIHCLRFAQARTIRKSN
;
A
#
# COMPACT_ATOMS: atom_id res chain seq x y z
N MET A 1 4.52 7.63 17.49
CA MET A 1 4.03 8.38 16.32
C MET A 1 4.76 7.92 15.09
N THR A 2 4.10 7.88 13.94
CA THR A 2 4.67 7.51 12.64
C THR A 2 4.00 8.34 11.53
N TYR A 3 4.59 8.36 10.35
CA TYR A 3 3.98 8.90 9.14
C TYR A 3 3.78 7.78 8.12
N TYR A 4 2.67 7.83 7.41
CA TYR A 4 2.46 7.09 6.18
C TYR A 4 2.59 8.07 5.02
N GLY A 5 3.30 7.65 3.98
CA GLY A 5 3.57 8.46 2.81
C GLY A 5 3.34 7.68 1.52
N ALA A 6 2.87 8.39 0.50
CA ALA A 6 2.81 7.90 -0.88
C ALA A 6 3.32 9.00 -1.82
N LEU A 7 4.03 8.59 -2.87
CA LEU A 7 4.36 9.43 -4.00
C LEU A 7 3.42 9.04 -5.13
N ASP A 8 2.61 9.98 -5.61
CA ASP A 8 1.88 9.80 -6.86
C ASP A 8 2.87 9.91 -8.02
N CYS A 9 3.13 8.79 -8.71
CA CYS A 9 4.09 8.74 -9.80
C CYS A 9 3.66 9.51 -11.06
N VAL A 10 2.39 9.91 -11.18
CA VAL A 10 1.89 10.68 -12.33
C VAL A 10 2.04 12.17 -12.08
N SER A 11 1.53 12.65 -10.95
CA SER A 11 1.55 14.08 -10.61
C SER A 11 2.86 14.52 -9.94
N GLY A 12 3.62 13.59 -9.36
CA GLY A 12 4.79 13.88 -8.53
C GLY A 12 4.43 14.35 -7.12
N GLU A 13 3.15 14.36 -6.74
CA GLU A 13 2.71 14.83 -5.43
C GLU A 13 3.07 13.84 -4.32
N VAL A 14 3.59 14.38 -3.21
CA VAL A 14 3.84 13.64 -1.99
C VAL A 14 2.65 13.79 -1.04
N ILE A 15 2.01 12.67 -0.73
CA ILE A 15 0.86 12.59 0.18
C ILE A 15 1.35 12.04 1.51
N LEU A 16 1.16 12.78 2.60
CA LEU A 16 1.62 12.43 3.95
C LEU A 16 0.49 12.51 4.97
N SER A 17 0.37 11.47 5.79
CA SER A 17 -0.59 11.43 6.89
C SER A 17 0.06 10.92 8.17
N ARG A 18 -0.23 11.61 9.29
CA ARG A 18 0.33 11.29 10.61
C ARG A 18 -0.53 10.27 11.32
N TYR A 19 0.09 9.23 11.86
CA TYR A 19 -0.57 8.17 12.63
C TYR A 19 0.09 7.94 13.98
N LYS A 20 -0.66 7.39 14.93
CA LYS A 20 -0.12 7.05 16.26
C LYS A 20 0.87 5.89 16.20
N LYS A 21 0.59 4.87 15.36
CA LYS A 21 1.35 3.63 15.25
C LYS A 21 1.32 3.10 13.80
N ALA A 22 2.37 2.39 13.39
CA ALA A 22 2.37 1.61 12.15
C ALA A 22 1.72 0.24 12.42
N ASN A 23 0.53 0.02 11.87
CA ASN A 23 -0.25 -1.22 12.00
C ASN A 23 -1.26 -1.35 10.86
N SER A 24 -1.97 -2.49 10.77
CA SER A 24 -2.93 -2.74 9.70
C SER A 24 -4.02 -1.66 9.63
N LEU A 25 -4.61 -1.29 10.78
CA LEU A 25 -5.65 -0.24 10.85
C LEU A 25 -5.18 1.08 10.24
N SER A 26 -3.99 1.56 10.62
CA SER A 26 -3.45 2.82 10.11
C SER A 26 -3.10 2.70 8.62
N THR A 27 -2.66 1.52 8.17
CA THR A 27 -2.40 1.24 6.75
C THR A 27 -3.69 1.29 5.94
N ILE A 28 -4.75 0.64 6.42
CA ILE A 28 -6.07 0.61 5.76
C ILE A 28 -6.66 2.02 5.69
N ASP A 29 -6.59 2.77 6.79
CA ASP A 29 -7.08 4.16 6.81
C ASP A 29 -6.33 5.05 5.81
N PHE A 30 -5.00 4.91 5.74
CA PHE A 30 -4.20 5.65 4.77
C PHE A 30 -4.58 5.30 3.32
N ILE A 31 -4.81 4.03 3.02
CA ILE A 31 -5.26 3.62 1.68
C ILE A 31 -6.65 4.19 1.36
N LYS A 32 -7.58 4.18 2.31
CA LYS A 32 -8.89 4.82 2.12
C LYS A 32 -8.74 6.32 1.85
N HIS A 33 -7.77 6.99 2.48
CA HIS A 33 -7.43 8.38 2.17
C HIS A 33 -6.96 8.56 0.72
N LEU A 34 -6.08 7.67 0.22
CA LEU A 34 -5.65 7.67 -1.18
C LEU A 34 -6.83 7.44 -2.14
N GLN A 35 -7.72 6.49 -1.83
CA GLN A 35 -8.91 6.23 -2.65
C GLN A 35 -9.84 7.43 -2.77
N ARG A 36 -10.07 8.16 -1.67
CA ARG A 36 -10.89 9.39 -1.69
C ARG A 36 -10.26 10.49 -2.55
N ARG A 37 -8.93 10.57 -2.59
CA ARG A 37 -8.21 11.54 -3.43
C ARG A 37 -8.19 11.17 -4.91
N SER A 38 -8.31 9.88 -5.22
CA SER A 38 -8.29 9.35 -6.58
C SER A 38 -9.62 8.69 -6.91
N GLU A 39 -10.73 9.36 -6.61
CA GLU A 39 -12.07 8.82 -6.80
C GLU A 39 -12.27 8.37 -8.26
N GLY A 40 -12.72 7.12 -8.44
CA GLY A 40 -12.90 6.50 -9.75
C GLY A 40 -11.62 5.94 -10.41
N ALA A 41 -10.43 6.19 -9.85
CA ALA A 41 -9.18 5.64 -10.35
C ALA A 41 -8.84 4.29 -9.72
N LYS A 42 -8.11 3.46 -10.47
CA LYS A 42 -7.44 2.26 -9.95
C LYS A 42 -6.09 2.65 -9.38
N ILE A 43 -5.76 2.15 -8.20
CA ILE A 43 -4.52 2.44 -7.50
C ILE A 43 -3.60 1.22 -7.55
N VAL A 44 -2.35 1.41 -7.96
CA VAL A 44 -1.28 0.42 -7.80
C VAL A 44 -0.35 0.88 -6.69
N LEU A 45 -0.27 0.10 -5.61
CA LEU A 45 0.60 0.36 -4.47
C LEU A 45 1.88 -0.47 -4.59
N VAL A 46 3.03 0.19 -4.60
CA VAL A 46 4.35 -0.47 -4.56
C VAL A 46 4.94 -0.30 -3.17
N TRP A 47 5.29 -1.40 -2.50
CA TRP A 47 5.67 -1.39 -1.08
C TRP A 47 6.59 -2.54 -0.67
N ASP A 48 7.18 -2.46 0.53
CA ASP A 48 8.22 -3.36 1.05
C ASP A 48 7.71 -4.70 1.61
N GLY A 49 6.40 -4.87 1.74
CA GLY A 49 5.81 -6.06 2.36
C GLY A 49 6.01 -6.17 3.88
N ALA A 50 6.07 -5.06 4.63
CA ALA A 50 6.00 -5.04 6.08
C ALA A 50 4.87 -5.93 6.66
N SER A 51 4.96 -6.32 7.94
CA SER A 51 4.01 -7.28 8.54
C SER A 51 2.55 -6.82 8.45
N TYR A 52 2.30 -5.53 8.63
CA TYR A 52 0.97 -4.92 8.49
C TYR A 52 0.47 -4.80 7.05
N HIS A 53 1.34 -4.90 6.04
CA HIS A 53 0.98 -5.04 4.63
C HIS A 53 0.51 -6.47 4.29
N ARG A 54 0.74 -7.43 5.19
CA ARG A 54 0.47 -8.87 4.98
C ARG A 54 -0.45 -9.48 6.03
N SER A 55 -1.02 -8.67 6.92
CA SER A 55 -1.92 -9.15 7.96
C SER A 55 -3.20 -9.73 7.34
N GLN A 56 -3.92 -10.58 8.10
CA GLN A 56 -5.21 -11.09 7.65
C GLN A 56 -6.21 -9.95 7.49
N GLU A 57 -6.26 -9.05 8.48
CA GLU A 57 -7.08 -7.84 8.46
C GLU A 57 -6.88 -6.99 7.20
N PHE A 58 -5.63 -6.83 6.75
CA PHE A 58 -5.33 -6.11 5.51
C PHE A 58 -5.85 -6.87 4.28
N ARG A 59 -5.67 -8.19 4.25
CA ARG A 59 -6.15 -9.03 3.14
C ARG A 59 -7.67 -9.00 3.04
N ASP A 60 -8.37 -9.04 4.17
CA ASP A 60 -9.82 -8.95 4.23
C ASP A 60 -10.31 -7.60 3.70
N PHE A 61 -9.63 -6.50 4.06
CA PHE A 61 -9.89 -5.18 3.50
C PHE A 61 -9.71 -5.14 1.96
N ILE A 62 -8.61 -5.69 1.43
CA ILE A 62 -8.40 -5.74 -0.02
C ILE A 62 -9.47 -6.59 -0.72
N ALA A 63 -9.88 -7.71 -0.13
CA ALA A 63 -10.95 -8.55 -0.67
C ALA A 63 -12.33 -7.88 -0.62
N GLN A 64 -12.55 -6.93 0.29
CA GLN A 64 -13.77 -6.11 0.30
C GLN A 64 -13.74 -5.02 -0.77
N VAL A 65 -12.58 -4.40 -1.00
CA VAL A 65 -12.42 -3.29 -1.94
C VAL A 65 -12.34 -3.77 -3.39
N ASN A 66 -11.75 -4.94 -3.61
CA ASN A 66 -11.68 -5.58 -4.91
C ASN A 66 -12.76 -6.63 -5.03
N THR A 67 -13.55 -6.57 -6.10
CA THR A 67 -14.48 -7.64 -6.48
C THR A 67 -13.96 -8.35 -7.72
N ASP A 68 -14.51 -9.51 -8.05
CA ASP A 68 -14.12 -10.29 -9.24
C ASP A 68 -14.20 -9.47 -10.55
N LYS A 69 -15.01 -8.42 -10.57
CA LYS A 69 -15.21 -7.53 -11.73
C LYS A 69 -14.47 -6.20 -11.61
N GLN A 70 -14.01 -5.80 -10.43
CA GLN A 70 -13.38 -4.50 -10.19
C GLN A 70 -12.15 -4.63 -9.29
N TRP A 71 -10.99 -4.39 -9.89
CA TRP A 71 -9.70 -4.34 -9.21
C TRP A 71 -9.33 -2.88 -8.95
N ASN A 72 -9.84 -2.34 -7.85
CA ASN A 72 -9.66 -0.93 -7.47
C ASN A 72 -8.28 -0.68 -6.85
N ILE A 73 -7.71 -1.67 -6.16
CA ILE A 73 -6.39 -1.58 -5.53
C ILE A 73 -5.55 -2.80 -5.87
N HIS A 74 -4.37 -2.59 -6.45
CA HIS A 74 -3.41 -3.64 -6.69
C HIS A 74 -2.15 -3.42 -5.85
N CYS A 75 -1.73 -4.42 -5.09
CA CYS A 75 -0.56 -4.32 -4.21
C CYS A 75 0.64 -5.09 -4.81
N LEU A 76 1.65 -4.36 -5.27
CA LEU A 76 2.92 -4.89 -5.76
C LEU A 76 3.97 -4.89 -4.66
N ARG A 77 4.32 -6.08 -4.16
CA ARG A 77 5.43 -6.23 -3.23
C ARG A 77 6.75 -6.06 -3.95
N PHE A 78 7.43 -4.95 -3.66
CA PHE A 78 8.82 -4.72 -4.03
C PHE A 78 9.70 -5.57 -3.11
N ALA A 79 10.02 -6.79 -3.55
CA ALA A 79 10.95 -7.65 -2.85
C ALA A 79 12.35 -7.05 -2.92
N GLN A 80 13.11 -7.11 -1.81
CA GLN A 80 14.53 -6.78 -1.85
C GLN A 80 15.22 -7.62 -2.92
N ALA A 81 16.04 -6.99 -3.76
CA ALA A 81 16.85 -7.71 -4.74
C ALA A 81 17.60 -8.84 -4.02
N ARG A 82 17.43 -10.06 -4.51
CA ARG A 82 18.21 -11.22 -4.06
C ARG A 82 19.68 -10.81 -4.21
N THR A 83 20.44 -10.75 -3.12
CA THR A 83 21.90 -10.55 -3.23
C THR A 83 22.43 -11.71 -4.06
N ILE A 84 22.81 -11.45 -5.31
CA ILE A 84 23.56 -12.42 -6.11
C ILE A 84 24.94 -12.48 -5.45
N ARG A 85 25.14 -13.43 -4.53
CA ARG A 85 26.48 -13.75 -4.06
C ARG A 85 27.21 -14.32 -5.28
N LYS A 86 28.22 -13.61 -5.79
CA LYS A 86 29.19 -14.24 -6.68
C LYS A 86 29.82 -15.39 -5.88
N SER A 87 29.62 -16.62 -6.33
CA SER A 87 30.41 -17.76 -5.90
C SER A 87 31.86 -17.49 -6.33
N ASN A 88 32.77 -17.42 -5.36
CA ASN A 88 34.21 -17.46 -5.60
C ASN A 88 34.63 -18.88 -5.99
#